data_AF-A0A4S5CNA0-F1
#
_entry.id   AF-A0A4S5CNA0-F1
#
_cell.length_a   1.000
_cell.length_b   1.000
_cell.length_c   1.000
_cell.angle_alpha   90.00
_cell.angle_beta   90.00
_cell.angle_gamma   90.00
#
_symmetry.space_group_name_H-M   'P 1'
#
loop_
_entity.id
_entity.type
_entity.pdbx_description
1 polymer ?
#
loop_
_entity_poly.entity_id
_entity_poly.type
_entity_poly.pdbx_seq_one_letter_code
_entity_poly.pdbx_strand_id
1 'polypeptide(L)'
;MLTVDLKSLSFEQRAQLAKGAGTPGDVLARLLRDNSKHVRQALAERVDCPPEFLSRLAVDKQREVRCAAAQNPSCPPDLLVALSADPDVYVCAAVGENPNCPPHLLSLLAAQKNAGVRCAVGMNSSCPISLMHTLAKDENNEVRIAVARNKSCPLRLLEQLSKDPAVSVQIAVVKHHACTTEMLNNAVNQAGESVCFHIASLPECPSEILVDLAGSTHKYVRRAVARHKLTPIKTCVKLAFEDWSKVVQFEARTALAERKDDEWLKAAQDGLTLDVNCKDAAGGQSLGNLLLRSGFSNAYQIIQAVELNLKIDMDPRVSTCAASVPGKSSALRM
;
A
#
# COMPACT_ATOMS: atom_id res chain seq x y z
N MET A 1 -27.38 -6.48 42.73
CA MET A 1 -26.33 -5.61 42.16
C MET A 1 -24.98 -6.15 42.61
N LEU A 2 -24.20 -6.73 41.69
CA LEU A 2 -22.86 -7.22 42.00
C LEU A 2 -21.95 -6.01 42.24
N THR A 3 -21.63 -5.73 43.50
CA THR A 3 -20.64 -4.71 43.87
C THR A 3 -19.26 -5.21 43.46
N VAL A 4 -18.81 -4.85 42.26
CA VAL A 4 -17.43 -5.14 41.84
C VAL A 4 -16.49 -4.40 42.80
N ASP A 5 -15.67 -5.16 43.53
CA ASP A 5 -14.64 -4.60 44.39
C ASP A 5 -13.42 -4.17 43.56
N LEU A 6 -13.44 -2.92 43.11
CA LEU A 6 -12.36 -2.35 42.32
C LEU A 6 -11.03 -2.25 43.09
N LYS A 7 -11.02 -2.33 44.42
CA LYS A 7 -9.78 -2.18 45.21
C LYS A 7 -8.90 -3.43 45.19
N SER A 8 -9.50 -4.61 45.04
CA SER A 8 -8.78 -5.89 44.95
C SER A 8 -8.29 -6.22 43.54
N LEU A 9 -8.75 -5.48 42.53
CA LEU A 9 -8.36 -5.68 41.13
C LEU A 9 -7.06 -4.93 40.78
N SER A 10 -6.25 -5.54 39.93
CA SER A 10 -5.08 -4.89 39.33
C SER A 10 -5.49 -3.74 38.41
N PHE A 11 -4.58 -2.81 38.11
CA PHE A 11 -4.90 -1.71 37.19
C PHE A 11 -5.25 -2.21 35.77
N GLU A 12 -4.67 -3.34 35.35
CA GLU A 12 -4.96 -3.97 34.05
C GLU A 12 -6.39 -4.53 34.02
N GLN A 13 -6.79 -5.23 35.08
CA GLN A 13 -8.16 -5.75 35.23
C GLN A 13 -9.18 -4.61 35.27
N ARG A 14 -8.85 -3.52 35.97
CA ARG A 14 -9.68 -2.30 35.99
C ARG A 14 -9.75 -1.61 34.63
N ALA A 15 -8.66 -1.57 33.88
CA ALA A 15 -8.64 -1.03 32.52
C ALA A 15 -9.46 -1.90 31.56
N GLN A 16 -9.42 -3.22 31.72
CA GLN A 16 -10.25 -4.14 30.94
C GLN A 16 -11.75 -3.95 31.25
N LEU A 17 -12.11 -3.77 32.52
CA LEU A 17 -13.47 -3.38 32.90
C LEU A 17 -13.86 -2.02 32.33
N ALA A 18 -12.95 -1.05 32.31
CA ALA A 18 -13.20 0.24 31.68
C ALA A 18 -13.47 0.11 30.17
N LYS A 19 -12.88 -0.86 29.46
CA LYS A 19 -13.16 -1.10 28.02
C LYS A 19 -14.42 -1.92 27.75
N GLY A 20 -14.88 -2.73 28.71
CA GLY A 20 -15.98 -3.67 28.50
C GLY A 20 -17.34 -2.98 28.23
N ALA A 21 -17.99 -3.31 27.13
CA ALA A 21 -19.27 -2.71 26.71
C ALA A 21 -20.45 -2.98 27.68
N GLY A 22 -20.34 -3.96 28.58
CA GLY A 22 -21.38 -4.32 29.55
C GLY A 22 -21.15 -3.79 30.97
N THR A 23 -20.16 -2.92 31.18
CA THR A 23 -19.81 -2.42 32.52
C THR A 23 -20.90 -1.46 33.03
N PRO A 24 -21.48 -1.71 34.22
CA PRO A 24 -22.49 -0.84 34.82
C PRO A 24 -22.01 0.61 35.01
N GLY A 25 -22.91 1.58 34.82
CA GLY A 25 -22.58 3.01 34.87
C GLY A 25 -22.02 3.49 36.21
N ASP A 26 -22.45 2.88 37.33
CA ASP A 26 -21.92 3.15 38.67
C ASP A 26 -20.45 2.70 38.81
N VAL A 27 -20.09 1.58 38.20
CA VAL A 27 -18.70 1.09 38.14
C VAL A 27 -17.86 2.02 37.27
N LEU A 28 -18.37 2.45 36.11
CA LEU A 28 -17.67 3.42 35.26
C LEU A 28 -17.45 4.77 35.95
N ALA A 29 -18.44 5.27 36.71
CA ALA A 29 -18.30 6.51 37.48
C ALA A 29 -17.21 6.42 38.57
N ARG A 30 -16.99 5.23 39.14
CA ARG A 30 -15.87 4.96 40.07
C ARG A 30 -14.53 4.93 39.33
N LEU A 31 -14.47 4.26 38.18
CA LEU A 31 -13.27 4.18 37.33
C LEU A 31 -12.84 5.53 36.75
N LEU A 32 -13.79 6.45 36.55
CA LEU A 32 -13.52 7.84 36.13
C LEU A 32 -12.58 8.58 37.11
N ARG A 33 -12.58 8.19 38.38
CA ARG A 33 -11.72 8.77 39.44
C ARG A 33 -10.57 7.84 39.84
N ASP A 34 -10.27 6.82 39.04
CA ASP A 34 -9.20 5.87 39.34
C ASP A 34 -7.85 6.59 39.44
N ASN A 35 -6.97 6.12 40.31
CA ASN A 35 -5.62 6.69 40.44
C ASN A 35 -4.77 6.42 39.18
N SER A 36 -4.99 5.28 38.53
CA SER A 36 -4.24 4.88 37.34
C SER A 36 -4.71 5.64 36.11
N LYS A 37 -3.75 6.29 35.42
CA LYS A 37 -4.02 6.98 34.16
C LYS A 37 -4.47 6.02 33.05
N HIS A 38 -3.97 4.79 33.06
CA HIS A 38 -4.33 3.77 32.06
C HIS A 38 -5.81 3.38 32.14
N VAL A 39 -6.37 3.35 33.35
CA VAL A 39 -7.80 3.08 33.56
C VAL A 39 -8.65 4.23 33.05
N ARG A 40 -8.26 5.48 33.36
CA ARG A 40 -8.98 6.69 32.90
C ARG A 40 -8.87 6.88 31.38
N GLN A 41 -7.70 6.58 30.80
CA GLN A 41 -7.50 6.56 29.36
C GLN A 41 -8.36 5.50 28.68
N ALA A 42 -8.40 4.27 29.22
CA ALA A 42 -9.26 3.20 28.69
C ALA A 42 -10.74 3.58 28.71
N LEU A 43 -11.18 4.36 29.69
CA LEU A 43 -12.54 4.91 29.75
C LEU A 43 -12.77 5.98 28.67
N ALA A 44 -11.78 6.84 28.41
CA ALA A 44 -11.84 7.86 27.36
C ALA A 44 -11.84 7.25 25.95
N GLU A 45 -11.20 6.10 25.74
CA GLU A 45 -11.14 5.40 24.43
C GLU A 45 -12.45 4.70 24.05
N ARG A 46 -13.42 4.62 24.95
CA ARG A 46 -14.70 3.96 24.68
C ARG A 46 -15.55 4.72 23.68
N VAL A 47 -16.02 4.03 22.63
CA VAL A 47 -16.93 4.62 21.63
C VAL A 47 -18.23 5.14 22.25
N ASP A 48 -18.74 4.43 23.26
CA ASP A 48 -19.98 4.77 24.00
C ASP A 48 -19.73 5.61 25.26
N CYS A 49 -18.58 6.28 25.37
CA CYS A 49 -18.27 7.11 26.53
C CYS A 49 -19.28 8.28 26.64
N PRO A 50 -19.99 8.43 27.78
CA PRO A 50 -20.91 9.54 27.96
C PRO A 50 -20.21 10.91 27.84
N PRO A 51 -20.83 11.92 27.20
CA PRO A 51 -20.28 13.27 27.08
C PRO A 51 -19.84 13.89 28.42
N GLU A 52 -20.56 13.62 29.50
CA GLU A 52 -20.23 14.09 30.84
C GLU A 52 -18.89 13.51 31.35
N PHE A 53 -18.60 12.24 31.01
CA PHE A 53 -17.35 11.59 31.39
C PHE A 53 -16.20 12.15 30.56
N LEU A 54 -16.41 12.34 29.25
CA LEU A 54 -15.44 12.98 28.37
C LEU A 54 -15.10 14.39 28.84
N SER A 55 -16.10 15.18 29.28
CA SER A 55 -15.89 16.53 29.82
C SER A 55 -14.94 16.52 31.03
N ARG A 56 -15.04 15.51 31.89
CA ARG A 56 -14.14 15.36 33.04
C ARG A 56 -12.75 14.84 32.65
N LEU A 57 -12.66 13.94 31.67
CA LEU A 57 -11.40 13.38 31.18
C LEU A 57 -10.61 14.39 30.34
N ALA A 58 -11.28 15.33 29.69
CA ALA A 58 -10.68 16.42 28.93
C ALA A 58 -9.91 17.44 29.77
N VAL A 59 -10.14 17.49 31.09
CA VAL A 59 -9.36 18.33 32.02
C VAL A 59 -8.45 17.50 32.92
N ASP A 60 -8.15 16.24 32.53
CA ASP A 60 -7.28 15.37 33.31
C ASP A 60 -5.85 15.90 33.39
N LYS A 61 -5.20 15.67 34.54
CA LYS A 61 -3.79 16.05 34.76
C LYS A 61 -2.82 15.35 33.82
N GLN A 62 -3.18 14.20 33.25
CA GLN A 62 -2.34 13.45 32.32
C GLN A 62 -2.74 13.73 30.88
N ARG A 63 -1.77 14.17 30.07
CA ARG A 63 -1.98 14.44 28.65
C ARG A 63 -2.53 13.23 27.89
N GLU A 64 -2.12 12.01 28.22
CA GLU A 64 -2.57 10.82 27.50
C GLU A 64 -4.08 10.59 27.64
N VAL A 65 -4.65 10.94 28.79
CA VAL A 65 -6.10 10.87 29.04
C VAL A 65 -6.83 11.96 28.26
N ARG A 66 -6.27 13.19 28.23
CA ARG A 66 -6.83 14.30 27.43
C ARG A 66 -6.79 14.00 25.94
N CYS A 67 -5.70 13.43 25.42
CA CYS A 67 -5.58 12.99 24.02
C CYS A 67 -6.65 11.94 23.68
N ALA A 68 -6.84 10.93 24.54
CA ALA A 68 -7.86 9.91 24.31
C ALA A 68 -9.28 10.49 24.31
N ALA A 69 -9.56 11.47 25.18
CA ALA A 69 -10.84 12.19 25.17
C ALA A 69 -11.00 13.02 23.87
N ALA A 70 -9.94 13.68 23.41
CA ALA A 70 -9.93 14.47 22.18
C ALA A 70 -10.12 13.62 20.92
N GLN A 71 -9.52 12.42 20.85
CA GLN A 71 -9.64 11.50 19.71
C GLN A 71 -10.98 10.76 19.65
N ASN A 72 -11.73 10.74 20.75
CA ASN A 72 -12.98 9.99 20.81
C ASN A 72 -14.02 10.56 19.80
N PRO A 73 -14.58 9.75 18.89
CA PRO A 73 -15.61 10.21 17.96
C PRO A 73 -16.86 10.81 18.64
N SER A 74 -17.17 10.39 19.86
CA SER A 74 -18.28 10.89 20.68
C SER A 74 -17.94 12.17 21.47
N CYS A 75 -16.75 12.73 21.27
CA CYS A 75 -16.33 13.98 21.91
C CYS A 75 -17.20 15.15 21.42
N PRO A 76 -17.87 15.90 22.32
CA PRO A 76 -18.70 17.03 21.94
C PRO A 76 -17.89 18.13 21.24
N PRO A 77 -18.46 18.82 20.23
CA PRO A 77 -17.78 19.92 19.53
C PRO A 77 -17.27 21.02 20.46
N ASP A 78 -18.06 21.44 21.46
CA ASP A 78 -17.65 22.48 22.42
C ASP A 78 -16.40 22.07 23.22
N LEU A 79 -16.27 20.77 23.50
CA LEU A 79 -15.13 20.22 24.21
C LEU A 79 -13.89 20.16 23.31
N LEU A 80 -14.06 19.83 22.02
CA LEU A 80 -12.99 19.92 21.03
C LEU A 80 -12.47 21.35 20.88
N VAL A 81 -13.37 22.35 20.91
CA VAL A 81 -12.97 23.77 20.91
C VAL A 81 -12.08 24.08 22.11
N ALA A 82 -12.47 23.67 23.32
CA ALA A 82 -11.65 23.88 24.51
C ALA A 82 -10.28 23.15 24.42
N LEU A 83 -10.27 21.90 23.96
CA LEU A 83 -9.05 21.09 23.81
C LEU A 83 -8.12 21.57 22.69
N SER A 84 -8.63 22.32 21.70
CA SER A 84 -7.80 22.91 20.63
C SER A 84 -6.84 23.99 21.12
N ALA A 85 -7.11 24.55 22.31
CA ALA A 85 -6.29 25.54 22.99
C ALA A 85 -5.47 24.92 24.15
N ASP A 86 -5.38 23.59 24.24
CA ASP A 86 -4.59 22.91 25.26
C ASP A 86 -3.10 23.32 25.14
N PRO A 87 -2.39 23.54 26.27
CA PRO A 87 -0.96 23.85 26.23
C PRO A 87 -0.12 22.70 25.66
N ASP A 88 -0.62 21.46 25.68
CA ASP A 88 0.07 20.30 25.13
C ASP A 88 -0.29 20.10 23.65
N VAL A 89 0.72 20.22 22.80
CA VAL A 89 0.63 20.05 21.34
C VAL A 89 0.05 18.68 20.95
N TYR A 90 0.31 17.62 21.72
CA TYR A 90 -0.21 16.29 21.43
C TYR A 90 -1.73 16.23 21.60
N VAL A 91 -2.29 17.02 22.51
CA VAL A 91 -3.74 17.14 22.70
C VAL A 91 -4.36 17.91 21.53
N CYS A 92 -3.73 19.01 21.09
CA CYS A 92 -4.16 19.76 19.90
C CYS A 92 -4.11 18.89 18.63
N ALA A 93 -3.09 18.05 18.48
CA ALA A 93 -2.99 17.09 17.39
C ALA A 93 -4.09 16.03 17.47
N ALA A 94 -4.40 15.51 18.67
CA ALA A 94 -5.50 14.58 18.89
C ALA A 94 -6.87 15.18 18.51
N VAL A 95 -7.10 16.47 18.76
CA VAL A 95 -8.30 17.19 18.26
C VAL A 95 -8.31 17.23 16.72
N GLY A 96 -7.15 17.48 16.12
CA GLY A 96 -6.99 17.50 14.65
C GLY A 96 -7.23 16.15 13.98
N GLU A 97 -6.98 15.03 14.66
CA GLU A 97 -7.23 13.67 14.17
C GLU A 97 -8.67 13.21 14.33
N ASN A 98 -9.47 13.88 15.18
CA ASN A 98 -10.83 13.45 15.46
C ASN A 98 -11.70 13.50 14.19
N PRO A 99 -12.36 12.39 13.80
CA PRO A 99 -13.18 12.34 12.57
C PRO A 99 -14.36 13.32 12.57
N ASN A 100 -14.86 13.69 13.76
CA ASN A 100 -15.98 14.63 13.94
C ASN A 100 -15.52 16.06 14.28
N CYS A 101 -14.23 16.36 14.09
CA CYS A 101 -13.70 17.70 14.30
C CYS A 101 -14.35 18.71 13.33
N PRO A 102 -14.95 19.81 13.84
CA PRO A 102 -15.58 20.81 12.98
C PRO A 102 -14.58 21.46 11.99
N PRO A 103 -14.99 21.74 10.74
CA PRO A 103 -14.12 22.35 9.72
C PRO A 103 -13.46 23.68 10.14
N HIS A 104 -14.16 24.52 10.89
CA HIS A 104 -13.62 25.79 11.38
C HIS A 104 -12.47 25.55 12.38
N LEU A 105 -12.56 24.49 13.18
CA LEU A 105 -11.55 24.12 14.17
C LEU A 105 -10.33 23.50 13.49
N LEU A 106 -10.53 22.65 12.47
CA LEU A 106 -9.44 22.17 11.62
C LEU A 106 -8.66 23.32 10.97
N SER A 107 -9.37 24.37 10.54
CA SER A 107 -8.74 25.57 9.96
C SER A 107 -7.89 26.32 10.99
N LEU A 108 -8.35 26.41 12.24
CA LEU A 108 -7.59 27.01 13.34
C LEU A 108 -6.32 26.19 13.66
N LEU A 109 -6.46 24.86 13.74
CA LEU A 109 -5.35 23.94 14.01
C LEU A 109 -4.30 23.95 12.88
N ALA A 110 -4.74 24.07 11.62
CA ALA A 110 -3.85 24.18 10.47
C ALA A 110 -3.02 25.48 10.48
N ALA A 111 -3.48 26.53 11.15
CA ALA A 111 -2.74 27.78 11.29
C ALA A 111 -1.71 27.76 12.45
N GLN A 112 -1.67 26.69 13.25
CA GLN A 112 -0.73 26.59 14.36
C GLN A 112 0.72 26.40 13.87
N LYS A 113 1.67 26.96 14.65
CA LYS A 113 3.10 26.89 14.35
C LYS A 113 3.64 25.46 14.36
N ASN A 114 3.05 24.58 15.17
CA ASN A 114 3.55 23.22 15.32
C ASN A 114 3.16 22.33 14.13
N ALA A 115 4.17 21.78 13.46
CA ALA A 115 3.96 20.90 12.30
C ALA A 115 3.19 19.61 12.64
N GLY A 116 3.34 19.06 13.85
CA GLY A 116 2.63 17.85 14.27
C GLY A 116 1.11 18.04 14.31
N VAL A 117 0.65 19.22 14.75
CA VAL A 117 -0.78 19.58 14.73
C VAL A 117 -1.27 19.74 13.29
N ARG A 118 -0.48 20.38 12.43
CA ARG A 118 -0.83 20.51 11.01
C ARG A 118 -0.86 19.15 10.28
N CYS A 119 0.03 18.22 10.63
CA CYS A 119 0.02 16.85 10.15
C CYS A 119 -1.27 16.12 10.53
N ALA A 120 -1.70 16.24 11.79
CA ALA A 120 -2.95 15.65 12.28
C ALA A 120 -4.16 16.12 11.45
N VAL A 121 -4.25 17.43 11.19
CA VAL A 121 -5.29 18.00 10.31
C VAL A 121 -5.20 17.45 8.88
N GLY A 122 -3.98 17.31 8.35
CA GLY A 122 -3.74 16.74 7.02
C GLY A 122 -4.19 15.28 6.89
N MET A 123 -4.08 14.48 7.96
CA MET A 123 -4.51 13.07 7.96
C MET A 123 -6.01 12.88 8.22
N ASN A 124 -6.71 13.91 8.68
CA ASN A 124 -8.13 13.80 9.03
C ASN A 124 -9.01 13.53 7.80
N SER A 125 -9.84 12.49 7.85
CA SER A 125 -10.78 12.12 6.78
C SER A 125 -11.79 13.21 6.43
N SER A 126 -12.10 14.08 7.39
CA SER A 126 -13.08 15.17 7.30
C SER A 126 -12.44 16.53 6.96
N CYS A 127 -11.15 16.54 6.62
CA CYS A 127 -10.44 17.76 6.23
C CYS A 127 -11.06 18.36 4.94
N PRO A 128 -11.45 19.64 4.92
CA PRO A 128 -11.97 20.28 3.71
C PRO A 128 -10.91 20.37 2.61
N ILE A 129 -11.34 20.23 1.35
CA ILE A 129 -10.44 20.27 0.17
C ILE A 129 -9.66 21.61 0.10
N SER A 130 -10.29 22.74 0.44
CA SER A 130 -9.63 24.05 0.49
C SER A 130 -8.47 24.07 1.49
N LEU A 131 -8.63 23.39 2.63
CA LEU A 131 -7.61 23.28 3.66
C LEU A 131 -6.49 22.33 3.23
N MET A 132 -6.83 21.19 2.61
CA MET A 132 -5.85 20.28 2.01
C MET A 132 -4.97 21.00 0.98
N HIS A 133 -5.53 21.88 0.14
CA HIS A 133 -4.74 22.69 -0.80
C HIS A 133 -3.74 23.62 -0.11
N THR A 134 -4.09 24.14 1.07
CA THR A 134 -3.21 24.99 1.86
C THR A 134 -2.08 24.15 2.46
N LEU A 135 -2.42 23.02 3.07
CA LEU A 135 -1.45 22.09 3.69
C LEU A 135 -0.54 21.39 2.67
N ALA A 136 -0.99 21.19 1.43
CA ALA A 136 -0.17 20.68 0.34
C ALA A 136 0.94 21.65 -0.10
N LYS A 137 0.88 22.91 0.33
CA LYS A 137 1.91 23.93 0.10
C LYS A 137 2.67 24.29 1.38
N ASP A 138 2.49 23.51 2.45
CA ASP A 138 3.17 23.74 3.73
C ASP A 138 4.68 23.66 3.56
N GLU A 139 5.41 24.48 4.31
CA GLU A 139 6.88 24.48 4.32
C GLU A 139 7.44 23.13 4.82
N ASN A 140 6.71 22.44 5.70
CA ASN A 140 7.14 21.18 6.27
C ASN A 140 6.70 19.98 5.41
N ASN A 141 7.68 19.18 4.98
CA ASN A 141 7.45 18.00 4.16
C ASN A 141 6.56 16.96 4.84
N GLU A 142 6.61 16.81 6.17
CA GLU A 142 5.76 15.87 6.92
C GLU A 142 4.28 16.23 6.83
N VAL A 143 3.95 17.52 6.80
CA VAL A 143 2.57 17.99 6.61
C VAL A 143 2.09 17.65 5.20
N ARG A 144 2.95 17.84 4.19
CA ARG A 144 2.64 17.45 2.80
C ARG A 144 2.47 15.93 2.65
N ILE A 145 3.27 15.13 3.37
CA ILE A 145 3.12 13.67 3.46
C ILE A 145 1.77 13.29 4.09
N ALA A 146 1.36 13.98 5.16
CA ALA A 146 0.08 13.72 5.81
C ALA A 146 -1.10 13.91 4.84
N VAL A 147 -1.08 14.97 4.03
CA VAL A 147 -2.08 15.21 2.98
C VAL A 147 -2.02 14.10 1.91
N ALA A 148 -0.83 13.68 1.47
CA ALA A 148 -0.68 12.60 0.48
C ALA A 148 -1.18 11.23 0.99
N ARG A 149 -1.11 10.98 2.30
CA ARG A 149 -1.59 9.74 2.95
C ARG A 149 -3.08 9.73 3.23
N ASN A 150 -3.74 10.88 3.14
CA ASN A 150 -5.15 10.99 3.44
C ASN A 150 -5.99 10.32 2.34
N LYS A 151 -6.80 9.34 2.72
CA LYS A 151 -7.69 8.59 1.80
C LYS A 151 -8.68 9.48 1.06
N SER A 152 -9.05 10.63 1.64
CA SER A 152 -9.96 11.61 1.06
C SER A 152 -9.25 12.61 0.12
N CYS A 153 -7.94 12.46 -0.13
CA CYS A 153 -7.18 13.39 -0.96
C CYS A 153 -7.62 13.32 -2.43
N PRO A 154 -8.02 14.45 -3.05
CA PRO A 154 -8.48 14.46 -4.43
C PRO A 154 -7.33 14.21 -5.42
N LEU A 155 -7.62 13.53 -6.53
CA LEU A 155 -6.62 13.17 -7.56
C LEU A 155 -5.79 14.36 -8.05
N ARG A 156 -6.42 15.51 -8.32
CA ARG A 156 -5.73 16.74 -8.74
C ARG A 156 -4.66 17.21 -7.75
N LEU A 157 -4.87 16.98 -6.46
CA LEU A 157 -3.90 17.35 -5.42
C LEU A 157 -2.77 16.31 -5.33
N LEU A 158 -3.09 15.03 -5.49
CA LEU A 158 -2.09 13.97 -5.60
C LEU A 158 -1.18 14.17 -6.84
N GLU A 159 -1.73 14.62 -7.97
CA GLU A 159 -0.97 15.01 -9.17
C GLU A 159 -0.04 16.21 -8.93
N GLN A 160 -0.44 17.15 -8.08
CA GLN A 160 0.43 18.26 -7.67
C GLN A 160 1.56 17.75 -6.76
N LEU A 161 1.23 16.89 -5.79
CA LEU A 161 2.18 16.33 -4.82
C LEU A 161 3.14 15.30 -5.43
N SER A 162 2.80 14.68 -6.57
CA SER A 162 3.74 13.80 -7.28
C SER A 162 4.94 14.55 -7.86
N LYS A 163 4.79 15.86 -8.08
CA LYS A 163 5.85 16.77 -8.55
C LYS A 163 6.56 17.51 -7.40
N ASP A 164 6.29 17.12 -6.15
CA ASP A 164 6.89 17.76 -4.98
C ASP A 164 8.41 17.56 -4.95
N PRO A 165 9.22 18.56 -4.56
CA PRO A 165 10.68 18.40 -4.48
C PRO A 165 11.13 17.34 -3.46
N ALA A 166 10.31 17.02 -2.46
CA ALA A 166 10.65 16.04 -1.44
C ALA A 166 10.33 14.61 -1.90
N VAL A 167 11.37 13.78 -2.00
CA VAL A 167 11.26 12.34 -2.32
C VAL A 167 10.30 11.60 -1.39
N SER A 168 10.25 11.97 -0.11
CA SER A 168 9.34 11.36 0.88
C SER A 168 7.87 11.63 0.58
N VAL A 169 7.53 12.81 0.05
CA VAL A 169 6.17 13.16 -0.39
C VAL A 169 5.80 12.35 -1.62
N GLN A 170 6.70 12.26 -2.61
CA GLN A 170 6.48 11.45 -3.82
C GLN A 170 6.24 9.97 -3.47
N ILE A 171 7.01 9.40 -2.53
CA ILE A 171 6.81 8.02 -2.06
C ILE A 171 5.44 7.85 -1.40
N ALA A 172 4.95 8.84 -0.66
CA ALA A 172 3.62 8.78 -0.04
C ALA A 172 2.52 8.75 -1.11
N VAL A 173 2.66 9.55 -2.17
CA VAL A 173 1.73 9.57 -3.32
C VAL A 173 1.73 8.23 -4.05
N VAL A 174 2.91 7.64 -4.30
CA VAL A 174 3.05 6.33 -4.96
C VAL A 174 2.39 5.21 -4.16
N LYS A 175 2.41 5.28 -2.82
CA LYS A 175 1.76 4.30 -1.94
C LYS A 175 0.25 4.53 -1.76
N HIS A 176 -0.29 5.60 -2.31
CA HIS A 176 -1.71 5.92 -2.16
C HIS A 176 -2.58 5.01 -3.03
N HIS A 177 -3.71 4.54 -2.49
CA HIS A 177 -4.60 3.60 -3.19
C HIS A 177 -5.23 4.20 -4.47
N ALA A 178 -5.31 5.53 -4.56
CA ALA A 178 -5.84 6.25 -5.71
C ALA A 178 -4.76 6.69 -6.71
N CYS A 179 -3.52 6.18 -6.60
CA CYS A 179 -2.46 6.51 -7.53
C CYS A 179 -2.79 5.98 -8.94
N THR A 180 -2.69 6.83 -9.96
CA THR A 180 -2.94 6.45 -11.35
C THR A 180 -1.66 5.97 -12.04
N THR A 181 -1.80 5.20 -13.11
CA THR A 181 -0.66 4.74 -13.93
C THR A 181 0.13 5.90 -14.54
N GLU A 182 -0.54 6.98 -14.95
CA GLU A 182 0.10 8.20 -15.44
C GLU A 182 0.99 8.87 -14.38
N MET A 183 0.54 8.89 -13.12
CA MET A 183 1.34 9.43 -12.02
C MET A 183 2.58 8.58 -11.73
N LEU A 184 2.45 7.26 -11.82
CA LEU A 184 3.60 6.35 -11.71
C LEU A 184 4.60 6.59 -12.86
N ASN A 185 4.13 6.70 -14.10
CA ASN A 185 4.98 6.99 -15.25
C ASN A 185 5.72 8.33 -15.13
N ASN A 186 5.01 9.37 -14.67
CA ASN A 186 5.63 10.68 -14.41
C ASN A 186 6.68 10.58 -13.30
N ALA A 187 6.40 9.83 -12.23
CA ALA A 187 7.35 9.61 -11.15
C ALA A 187 8.60 8.84 -11.64
N VAL A 188 8.47 7.82 -12.48
CA VAL A 188 9.63 7.10 -13.02
C VAL A 188 10.55 8.01 -13.84
N ASN A 189 9.99 8.95 -14.59
CA ASN A 189 10.75 9.86 -15.45
C ASN A 189 11.35 11.08 -14.72
N GLN A 190 10.70 11.55 -13.66
CA GLN A 190 11.06 12.80 -12.99
C GLN A 190 11.72 12.60 -11.61
N ALA A 191 11.52 11.43 -10.99
CA ALA A 191 11.97 11.17 -9.63
C ALA A 191 13.32 10.43 -9.57
N GLY A 192 14.00 10.57 -8.44
CA GLY A 192 15.23 9.83 -8.14
C GLY A 192 14.99 8.33 -7.93
N GLU A 193 16.07 7.55 -7.91
CA GLU A 193 15.98 6.08 -7.98
C GLU A 193 15.38 5.45 -6.73
N SER A 194 15.33 6.22 -5.63
CA SER A 194 14.60 5.86 -4.40
C SER A 194 13.11 5.73 -4.64
N VAL A 195 12.50 6.56 -5.49
CA VAL A 195 11.07 6.48 -5.81
C VAL A 195 10.82 5.29 -6.72
N CYS A 196 11.66 5.11 -7.74
CA CYS A 196 11.62 3.94 -8.64
C CYS A 196 11.70 2.61 -7.88
N PHE A 197 12.53 2.53 -6.82
CA PHE A 197 12.59 1.35 -5.96
C PHE A 197 11.25 1.07 -5.25
N HIS A 198 10.59 2.12 -4.75
CA HIS A 198 9.29 1.97 -4.10
C HIS A 198 8.20 1.58 -5.09
N ILE A 199 8.21 2.14 -6.30
CA ILE A 199 7.30 1.77 -7.39
C ILE A 199 7.45 0.28 -7.75
N ALA A 200 8.69 -0.19 -7.93
CA ALA A 200 8.98 -1.60 -8.21
C ALA A 200 8.58 -2.55 -7.05
N SER A 201 8.38 -2.02 -5.85
CA SER A 201 7.99 -2.79 -4.65
C SER A 201 6.48 -2.77 -4.39
N LEU A 202 5.69 -2.01 -5.17
CA LEU A 202 4.23 -1.98 -5.03
C LEU A 202 3.62 -3.30 -5.50
N PRO A 203 2.69 -3.92 -4.76
CA PRO A 203 2.14 -5.23 -5.12
C PRO A 203 1.35 -5.26 -6.44
N GLU A 204 0.76 -4.12 -6.83
CA GLU A 204 -0.07 -3.98 -8.02
C GLU A 204 0.61 -3.11 -9.10
N CYS A 205 1.94 -3.10 -9.14
CA CYS A 205 2.69 -2.33 -10.14
C CYS A 205 2.38 -2.86 -11.57
N PRO A 206 1.94 -2.00 -12.50
CA PRO A 206 1.71 -2.40 -13.89
C PRO A 206 2.98 -2.98 -14.54
N SER A 207 2.79 -4.02 -15.36
CA SER A 207 3.89 -4.71 -16.02
C SER A 207 4.70 -3.82 -16.97
N GLU A 208 4.06 -2.83 -17.62
CA GLU A 208 4.72 -1.85 -18.49
C GLU A 208 5.78 -1.03 -17.72
N ILE A 209 5.42 -0.55 -16.53
CA ILE A 209 6.34 0.21 -15.66
C ILE A 209 7.49 -0.68 -15.18
N LEU A 210 7.21 -1.96 -14.89
CA LEU A 210 8.26 -2.91 -14.50
C LEU A 210 9.27 -3.17 -15.64
N VAL A 211 8.80 -3.16 -16.89
CA VAL A 211 9.68 -3.26 -18.07
C VAL A 211 10.60 -2.05 -18.15
N ASP A 212 10.07 -0.85 -17.96
CA ASP A 212 10.86 0.39 -17.99
C ASP A 212 11.88 0.43 -16.84
N LEU A 213 11.47 0.04 -15.63
CA LEU A 213 12.33 -0.01 -14.45
C LEU A 213 13.44 -1.06 -14.54
N ALA A 214 13.28 -2.10 -15.37
CA ALA A 214 14.34 -3.08 -15.64
C ALA A 214 15.57 -2.45 -16.30
N GLY A 215 15.40 -1.33 -17.03
CA GLY A 215 16.48 -0.55 -17.62
C GLY A 215 17.18 0.42 -16.66
N SER A 216 16.75 0.52 -15.40
CA SER A 216 17.32 1.45 -14.43
C SER A 216 18.82 1.21 -14.21
N THR A 217 19.61 2.27 -14.04
CA THR A 217 21.04 2.18 -13.69
C THR A 217 21.26 1.58 -12.29
N HIS A 218 20.28 1.69 -11.39
CA HIS A 218 20.40 1.26 -10.00
C HIS A 218 20.05 -0.22 -9.79
N LYS A 219 21.03 -0.98 -9.29
CA LYS A 219 20.88 -2.43 -9.00
C LYS A 219 19.71 -2.76 -8.06
N TYR A 220 19.36 -1.88 -7.11
CA TYR A 220 18.29 -2.13 -6.15
C TYR A 220 16.90 -2.07 -6.80
N VAL A 221 16.72 -1.18 -7.76
CA VAL A 221 15.48 -1.06 -8.55
C VAL A 221 15.31 -2.32 -9.40
N ARG A 222 16.35 -2.71 -10.15
CA ARG A 222 16.32 -3.93 -10.97
C ARG A 222 16.13 -5.20 -10.13
N ARG A 223 16.69 -5.25 -8.92
CA ARG A 223 16.43 -6.34 -7.97
C ARG A 223 14.96 -6.39 -7.51
N ALA A 224 14.35 -5.24 -7.24
CA ALA A 224 12.94 -5.18 -6.87
C ALA A 224 12.05 -5.66 -8.03
N VAL A 225 12.34 -5.22 -9.26
CA VAL A 225 11.67 -5.72 -10.48
C VAL A 225 11.81 -7.23 -10.63
N ALA A 226 13.02 -7.78 -10.42
CA ALA A 226 13.25 -9.23 -10.51
C ALA A 226 12.40 -10.04 -9.52
N ARG A 227 12.17 -9.53 -8.30
CA ARG A 227 11.36 -10.18 -7.26
C ARG A 227 9.85 -10.01 -7.45
N HIS A 228 9.43 -9.10 -8.32
CA HIS A 228 8.03 -8.72 -8.41
C HIS A 228 7.21 -9.77 -9.17
N LYS A 229 6.07 -10.17 -8.59
CA LYS A 229 5.23 -11.26 -9.13
C LYS A 229 4.60 -10.93 -10.47
N LEU A 230 4.30 -9.66 -10.74
CA LEU A 230 3.72 -9.24 -12.03
C LEU A 230 4.77 -8.92 -13.10
N THR A 231 6.06 -9.08 -12.82
CA THR A 231 7.10 -8.85 -13.84
C THR A 231 6.94 -9.86 -14.97
N PRO A 232 6.83 -9.40 -16.24
CA PRO A 232 6.76 -10.30 -17.38
C PRO A 232 7.95 -11.25 -17.44
N ILE A 233 7.70 -12.52 -17.78
CA ILE A 233 8.75 -13.55 -17.89
C ILE A 233 9.86 -13.10 -18.84
N LYS A 234 9.49 -12.46 -19.97
CA LYS A 234 10.45 -11.90 -20.93
C LYS A 234 11.42 -10.90 -20.28
N THR A 235 10.93 -10.07 -19.37
CA THR A 235 11.76 -9.09 -18.63
C THR A 235 12.60 -9.78 -17.56
N CYS A 236 12.04 -10.74 -16.82
CA CYS A 236 12.80 -11.54 -15.85
C CYS A 236 13.93 -12.33 -16.53
N VAL A 237 13.70 -12.90 -17.72
CA VAL A 237 14.71 -13.60 -18.52
C VAL A 237 15.85 -12.65 -18.89
N LYS A 238 15.55 -11.43 -19.37
CA LYS A 238 16.58 -10.42 -19.62
C LYS A 238 17.39 -10.10 -18.36
N LEU A 239 16.74 -9.88 -17.21
CA LEU A 239 17.43 -9.62 -15.95
C LEU A 239 18.27 -10.83 -15.46
N ALA A 240 17.82 -12.05 -15.73
CA ALA A 240 18.50 -13.28 -15.33
C ALA A 240 19.80 -13.56 -16.10
N PHE A 241 19.88 -13.10 -17.35
CA PHE A 241 20.98 -13.46 -18.27
C PHE A 241 21.79 -12.27 -18.80
N GLU A 242 21.23 -11.07 -18.82
CA GLU A 242 21.87 -9.88 -19.42
C GLU A 242 22.24 -8.79 -18.39
N ASP A 243 21.77 -8.89 -17.14
CA ASP A 243 22.06 -7.87 -16.11
C ASP A 243 23.54 -7.89 -15.69
N TRP A 244 24.16 -6.72 -15.55
CA TRP A 244 25.55 -6.61 -15.11
C TRP A 244 25.76 -7.05 -13.65
N SER A 245 24.71 -7.07 -12.83
CA SER A 245 24.77 -7.44 -11.42
C SER A 245 24.42 -8.91 -11.21
N LYS A 246 25.39 -9.70 -10.74
CA LYS A 246 25.18 -11.10 -10.35
C LYS A 246 24.07 -11.29 -9.31
N VAL A 247 23.85 -10.30 -8.44
CA VAL A 247 22.77 -10.33 -7.43
C VAL A 247 21.41 -10.26 -8.11
N VAL A 248 21.24 -9.38 -9.10
CA VAL A 248 19.98 -9.26 -9.84
C VAL A 248 19.75 -10.51 -10.69
N GLN A 249 20.80 -11.03 -11.35
CA GLN A 249 20.72 -12.28 -12.10
C GLN A 249 20.23 -13.45 -11.23
N PHE A 250 20.80 -13.60 -10.03
CA PHE A 250 20.41 -14.65 -9.09
C PHE A 250 18.95 -14.54 -8.69
N GLU A 251 18.52 -13.35 -8.27
CA GLU A 251 17.14 -13.08 -7.85
C GLU A 251 16.13 -13.30 -8.99
N ALA A 252 16.48 -12.88 -10.21
CA ALA A 252 15.64 -13.12 -11.38
C ALA A 252 15.52 -14.62 -11.70
N ARG A 253 16.59 -15.40 -11.56
CA ARG A 253 16.54 -16.86 -11.73
C ARG A 253 15.69 -17.54 -10.65
N THR A 254 15.82 -17.11 -9.39
CA THR A 254 14.96 -17.60 -8.32
C THR A 254 13.49 -17.29 -8.61
N ALA A 255 13.18 -16.05 -9.00
CA ALA A 255 11.83 -15.66 -9.35
C ALA A 255 11.27 -16.44 -10.56
N LEU A 256 12.11 -16.76 -11.55
CA LEU A 256 11.73 -17.61 -12.70
C LEU A 256 11.48 -19.07 -12.29
N ALA A 257 12.21 -19.59 -11.30
CA ALA A 257 12.01 -20.95 -10.80
C ALA A 257 10.70 -21.13 -10.03
N GLU A 258 10.17 -20.06 -9.44
CA GLU A 258 8.87 -20.05 -8.75
C GLU A 258 7.67 -19.87 -9.70
N ARG A 259 7.90 -19.62 -11.00
CA ARG A 259 6.84 -19.41 -11.99
C ARG A 259 6.13 -20.72 -12.33
N LYS A 260 4.81 -20.63 -12.50
CA LYS A 260 3.98 -21.75 -12.94
C LYS A 260 4.06 -21.96 -14.45
N ASP A 261 3.81 -23.19 -14.89
CA ASP A 261 3.83 -23.58 -16.31
C ASP A 261 2.88 -22.75 -17.18
N ASP A 262 1.70 -22.40 -16.66
CA ASP A 262 0.73 -21.54 -17.36
C ASP A 262 1.27 -20.15 -17.69
N GLU A 263 2.13 -19.60 -16.83
CA GLU A 263 2.75 -18.28 -17.04
C GLU A 263 3.80 -18.36 -18.15
N TRP A 264 4.57 -19.45 -18.21
CA TRP A 264 5.52 -19.73 -19.29
C TRP A 264 4.81 -19.94 -20.63
N LEU A 265 3.67 -20.64 -20.62
CA LEU A 265 2.83 -20.85 -21.81
C LEU A 265 2.35 -19.50 -22.36
N LYS A 266 1.82 -18.64 -21.50
CA LYS A 266 1.37 -17.30 -21.88
C LYS A 266 2.52 -16.45 -22.44
N ALA A 267 3.69 -16.49 -21.80
CA ALA A 267 4.86 -15.77 -22.28
C ALA A 267 5.32 -16.24 -23.68
N ALA A 268 5.24 -17.54 -23.97
CA ALA A 268 5.55 -18.09 -25.29
C ALA A 268 4.53 -17.64 -26.34
N GLN A 269 3.23 -17.62 -26.00
CA GLN A 269 2.17 -17.08 -26.86
C GLN A 269 2.35 -15.57 -27.13
N ASP A 270 2.83 -14.81 -26.15
CA ASP A 270 3.15 -13.38 -26.25
C ASP A 270 4.49 -13.11 -26.99
N GLY A 271 5.07 -14.13 -27.64
CA GLY A 271 6.23 -13.99 -28.53
C GLY A 271 7.59 -14.13 -27.86
N LEU A 272 7.69 -14.84 -26.72
CA LEU A 272 8.97 -15.32 -26.20
C LEU A 272 9.43 -16.55 -27.01
N THR A 273 10.55 -16.43 -27.73
CA THR A 273 11.09 -17.53 -28.54
C THR A 273 12.44 -18.02 -28.05
N LEU A 274 12.74 -19.29 -28.27
CA LEU A 274 14.01 -19.94 -27.90
C LEU A 274 15.19 -19.39 -28.71
N ASP A 275 14.92 -18.84 -29.89
CA ASP A 275 15.90 -18.27 -30.82
C ASP A 275 16.35 -16.85 -30.42
N VAL A 276 15.74 -16.22 -29.40
CA VAL A 276 16.17 -14.91 -28.92
C VAL A 276 17.63 -15.00 -28.47
N ASN A 277 18.50 -14.22 -29.10
CA ASN A 277 19.91 -14.17 -28.77
C ASN A 277 20.10 -13.28 -27.54
N CYS A 278 20.42 -13.90 -26.40
CA CYS A 278 20.68 -13.19 -25.15
C CYS A 278 22.18 -12.92 -25.03
N LYS A 279 22.54 -11.65 -24.82
CA LYS A 279 23.95 -11.24 -24.67
C LYS A 279 24.43 -11.56 -23.27
N ASP A 280 24.80 -12.82 -23.03
CA ASP A 280 25.52 -13.21 -21.81
C ASP A 280 27.00 -12.76 -21.89
N ALA A 281 27.65 -12.64 -20.74
CA ALA A 281 29.07 -12.34 -20.56
C ALA A 281 30.03 -13.32 -21.30
N ALA A 282 29.51 -14.47 -21.77
CA ALA A 282 30.24 -15.50 -22.50
C ALA A 282 30.07 -15.48 -24.04
N GLY A 283 29.43 -14.44 -24.59
CA GLY A 283 29.11 -14.35 -26.02
C GLY A 283 27.73 -14.94 -26.32
N GLY A 284 26.97 -14.25 -27.18
CA GLY A 284 25.53 -14.47 -27.38
C GLY A 284 25.14 -15.93 -27.57
N GLN A 285 24.34 -16.45 -26.64
CA GLN A 285 23.74 -17.78 -26.72
C GLN A 285 22.23 -17.62 -26.91
N SER A 286 21.64 -18.57 -27.63
CA SER A 286 20.18 -18.65 -27.74
C SER A 286 19.56 -18.84 -26.35
N LEU A 287 18.39 -18.25 -26.15
CA LEU A 287 17.61 -18.40 -24.92
C LEU A 287 17.42 -19.89 -24.55
N GLY A 288 17.18 -20.74 -25.55
CA GLY A 288 17.05 -22.18 -25.31
C GLY A 288 18.26 -22.82 -24.65
N ASN A 289 19.48 -22.46 -25.07
CA ASN A 289 20.70 -22.98 -24.45
C ASN A 289 20.89 -22.47 -23.01
N LEU A 290 20.51 -21.21 -22.74
CA LEU A 290 20.60 -20.61 -21.41
C LEU A 290 19.61 -21.23 -20.43
N LEU A 291 18.37 -21.49 -20.89
CA LEU A 291 17.36 -22.18 -20.09
C LEU A 291 17.83 -23.59 -19.70
N LEU A 292 18.33 -24.37 -20.65
CA LEU A 292 18.83 -25.72 -20.39
C LEU A 292 20.02 -25.74 -19.42
N ARG A 293 21.02 -24.87 -19.62
CA ARG A 293 22.17 -24.77 -18.72
C ARG A 293 21.80 -24.36 -17.30
N SER A 294 20.74 -23.59 -17.16
CA SER A 294 20.26 -23.10 -15.86
C SER A 294 19.24 -24.05 -15.21
N GLY A 295 18.95 -25.20 -15.82
CA GLY A 295 18.04 -26.22 -15.27
C GLY A 295 16.56 -25.96 -15.56
N PHE A 296 16.20 -25.00 -16.42
CA PHE A 296 14.82 -24.70 -16.80
C PHE A 296 14.32 -25.58 -17.96
N SER A 297 14.43 -26.91 -17.84
CA SER A 297 14.02 -27.86 -18.88
C SER A 297 12.52 -27.80 -19.17
N ASN A 298 11.69 -27.62 -18.14
CA ASN A 298 10.23 -27.54 -18.31
C ASN A 298 9.83 -26.28 -19.09
N ALA A 299 10.40 -25.12 -18.72
CA ALA A 299 10.17 -23.87 -19.45
C ALA A 299 10.61 -23.99 -20.92
N TYR A 300 11.76 -24.62 -21.18
CA TYR A 300 12.23 -24.92 -22.54
C TYR A 300 11.21 -25.74 -23.33
N GLN A 301 10.71 -26.84 -22.76
CA GLN A 301 9.73 -27.71 -23.41
C GLN A 301 8.41 -26.99 -23.69
N ILE A 302 7.94 -26.15 -22.76
CA ILE A 302 6.71 -25.36 -22.93
C ILE A 302 6.85 -24.39 -24.10
N ILE A 303 7.94 -23.61 -24.14
CA ILE A 303 8.17 -22.65 -25.23
C ILE A 303 8.32 -23.40 -26.57
N GLN A 304 9.06 -24.50 -26.59
CA GLN A 304 9.24 -25.32 -27.80
C GLN A 304 7.90 -25.87 -28.32
N ALA A 305 7.03 -26.36 -27.43
CA ALA A 305 5.71 -26.88 -27.81
C ALA A 305 4.83 -25.79 -28.46
N VAL A 306 4.84 -24.57 -27.91
CA VAL A 306 4.09 -23.44 -28.48
C VAL A 306 4.64 -23.04 -29.85
N GLU A 307 5.97 -22.94 -30.00
CA GLU A 307 6.58 -22.62 -31.29
C GLU A 307 6.27 -23.67 -32.37
N LEU A 308 6.28 -24.95 -32.01
CA LEU A 308 5.93 -26.03 -32.94
C LEU A 308 4.45 -25.95 -33.36
N ASN A 309 3.54 -25.70 -32.42
CA ASN A 309 2.12 -25.53 -32.74
C ASN A 309 1.87 -24.34 -33.68
N LEU A 310 2.50 -23.19 -33.43
CA LEU A 310 2.40 -22.02 -34.31
C LEU A 310 2.94 -22.31 -35.72
N LYS A 311 4.01 -23.11 -35.84
CA LYS A 311 4.56 -23.54 -37.14
C LYS A 311 3.63 -24.49 -37.87
N ILE A 312 2.90 -25.36 -37.15
CA ILE A 312 1.90 -26.26 -37.73
C ILE A 312 0.68 -25.49 -38.23
N ASP A 313 0.17 -24.52 -37.45
CA ASP A 313 -0.98 -23.69 -37.83
C ASP A 313 -0.68 -22.77 -39.02
N MET A 314 0.59 -22.35 -39.18
CA MET A 314 1.05 -21.53 -40.29
C MET A 314 1.43 -22.34 -41.56
N ASP A 315 1.43 -23.69 -41.50
CA ASP A 315 1.68 -24.52 -42.69
C ASP A 315 0.36 -24.80 -43.44
N PRO A 316 0.14 -24.19 -44.62
CA PRO A 316 -1.12 -24.32 -45.37
C PRO A 316 -1.43 -25.76 -45.83
N ARG A 317 -0.48 -26.69 -45.73
CA ARG A 317 -0.66 -28.11 -46.08
C ARG A 317 -1.32 -28.93 -44.96
N VAL A 318 -1.34 -28.43 -43.73
CA VAL A 318 -1.88 -29.15 -42.56
C VAL A 318 -3.30 -28.67 -42.22
N SER A 319 -3.62 -27.37 -42.38
CA SER A 319 -4.96 -26.83 -42.11
C SER A 319 -6.07 -27.43 -43.00
N THR A 320 -5.74 -27.95 -44.18
CA THR A 320 -6.70 -28.57 -45.10
C THR A 320 -7.12 -29.99 -44.69
N CYS A 321 -6.36 -30.68 -43.84
CA CYS A 321 -6.65 -32.06 -43.46
C CYS A 321 -7.79 -32.20 -42.43
N ALA A 322 -8.14 -31.13 -41.72
CA ALA A 322 -9.24 -31.15 -40.74
C ALA A 322 -10.64 -31.04 -41.38
N ALA A 323 -10.75 -30.68 -42.66
CA ALA A 323 -12.02 -30.40 -43.33
C ALA A 323 -12.60 -31.57 -44.16
N SER A 324 -11.91 -32.71 -44.28
CA SER A 324 -12.42 -33.84 -45.09
C SER A 324 -12.43 -35.17 -44.34
N VAL A 325 -13.42 -35.36 -43.46
CA VAL A 325 -13.90 -36.70 -43.13
C VAL A 325 -15.38 -36.79 -43.52
N PRO A 326 -15.72 -37.36 -44.69
CA PRO A 326 -17.11 -37.60 -45.06
C PRO A 326 -17.68 -38.72 -44.18
N GLY A 327 -18.79 -38.41 -43.52
CA GLY A 327 -19.48 -39.29 -42.58
C GLY A 327 -19.90 -40.62 -43.21
N LYS A 328 -19.54 -41.73 -42.55
CA LYS A 328 -20.11 -43.04 -42.86
C LYS A 328 -21.54 -43.09 -42.34
N SER A 329 -22.45 -43.07 -43.31
CA SER A 329 -23.89 -43.24 -43.19
C SER A 329 -24.25 -44.52 -42.42
N SER A 330 -25.11 -44.36 -41.42
CA SER A 330 -25.77 -45.41 -40.66
C SER A 330 -26.86 -46.06 -41.50
N ALA A 331 -26.67 -47.31 -41.93
CA ALA A 331 -27.73 -48.15 -42.43
C ALA A 331 -27.45 -49.62 -42.06
N LEU A 332 -28.25 -50.18 -41.15
CA LEU A 332 -28.83 -51.51 -41.28
C LEU A 332 -29.89 -51.72 -40.18
N ARG A 333 -31.15 -51.67 -40.61
CA ARG A 333 -32.32 -52.24 -39.94
C ARG A 333 -32.36 -53.73 -40.24
N MET A 334 -32.48 -54.57 -39.21
CA MET A 334 -33.58 -55.53 -38.96
C MET A 334 -33.19 -56.42 -37.78
#